data_AF-A0A972EF19-F1
#
_entry.id   AF-A0A972EF19-F1
#
_cell.length_a   1.000
_cell.length_b   1.000
_cell.length_c   1.000
_cell.angle_alpha   90.00
_cell.angle_beta   90.00
_cell.angle_gamma   90.00
#
_symmetry.space_group_name_H-M   'P 1'
#
loop_
_entity.id
_entity.type
_entity.pdbx_description
1 polymer ?
#
loop_
_entity_poly.entity_id
_entity_poly.type
_entity_poly.pdbx_seq_one_letter_code
_entity_poly.pdbx_strand_id
1 'polypeptide(L)' 'MNKIYLSLGSNIGDTKSNLDKAVELLREKVDILNQSSYYETEPVGYKDQDWFLNIVLEGETGLGPEELLRFTQG' A
#
# COMPACT_ATOMS: atom_id res chain seq x y z
N MET A 1 -5.67 10.16 -17.13
CA MET A 1 -5.50 9.28 -15.96
C MET A 1 -4.84 10.10 -14.87
N ASN A 2 -5.18 9.83 -13.60
CA ASN A 2 -4.65 10.55 -12.46
C ASN A 2 -3.41 9.81 -11.95
N LYS A 3 -2.28 10.53 -11.87
CA LYS A 3 -1.07 10.02 -11.24
C LYS A 3 -1.25 10.03 -9.72
N ILE A 4 -0.96 8.90 -9.07
CA ILE A 4 -1.13 8.71 -7.64
C ILE A 4 0.12 8.11 -7.00
N TYR A 5 0.22 8.31 -5.69
CA TYR A 5 1.18 7.63 -4.83
C TYR A 5 0.44 7.05 -3.62
N LEU A 6 0.63 5.77 -3.35
CA LEU A 6 0.00 5.06 -2.23
C LEU A 6 1.07 4.50 -1.30
N SER A 7 0.97 4.79 -0.01
CA SER A 7 1.78 4.14 1.04
C SER A 7 1.05 2.91 1.55
N LEU A 8 1.73 1.77 1.59
CA LEU A 8 1.22 0.54 2.19
C LEU A 8 2.12 0.14 3.37
N GLY A 9 1.51 -0.38 4.43
CA GLY A 9 2.22 -0.85 5.62
C GLY A 9 1.51 -2.06 6.24
N SER A 10 2.29 -3.03 6.71
CA SER A 10 1.78 -4.21 7.44
C SER A 10 2.76 -4.58 8.55
N ASN A 11 2.23 -4.88 9.74
CA ASN A 11 3.02 -5.27 10.91
C ASN A 11 2.46 -6.48 11.67
N ILE A 12 1.51 -7.23 11.10
CA ILE A 12 0.92 -8.41 11.76
C ILE A 12 0.98 -9.60 10.80
N GLY A 13 1.47 -10.74 11.29
CA GLY A 13 1.53 -11.99 10.55
C GLY A 13 2.55 -11.96 9.42
N ASP A 14 2.21 -12.54 8.26
CA ASP A 14 3.06 -12.53 7.08
C ASP A 14 2.96 -11.18 6.34
N THR A 15 3.69 -10.20 6.87
CA THR A 15 3.62 -8.80 6.43
C THR A 15 4.00 -8.63 4.97
N LYS A 16 4.99 -9.37 4.46
CA LYS A 16 5.38 -9.31 3.05
C LYS A 16 4.28 -9.89 2.17
N SER A 17 3.74 -11.07 2.50
CA SER A 17 2.66 -11.66 1.71
C SER A 17 1.41 -10.78 1.73
N ASN A 18 1.12 -10.11 2.84
CA ASN A 18 0.01 -9.15 2.92
C ASN A 18 0.19 -7.98 1.96
N LEU A 19 1.39 -7.39 1.92
CA LEU A 19 1.71 -6.29 1.00
C LEU A 19 1.66 -6.75 -0.46
N ASP A 20 2.25 -7.89 -0.78
CA ASP A 20 2.23 -8.46 -2.14
C ASP A 20 0.80 -8.69 -2.63
N LYS A 21 -0.07 -9.24 -1.76
CA LYS A 21 -1.49 -9.43 -2.08
C LYS A 21 -2.22 -8.11 -2.30
N ALA A 22 -1.97 -7.09 -1.47
CA ALA A 22 -2.57 -5.77 -1.63
C ALA A 22 -2.15 -5.11 -2.95
N VAL A 23 -0.89 -5.24 -3.35
CA VAL A 23 -0.38 -4.78 -4.65
C VAL A 23 -1.14 -5.46 -5.80
N GLU A 24 -1.30 -6.78 -5.75
CA GLU A 24 -2.01 -7.53 -6.79
C GLU A 24 -3.49 -7.14 -6.90
N LEU A 25 -4.18 -6.93 -5.77
CA LEU A 25 -5.57 -6.44 -5.78
C LEU A 25 -5.68 -5.02 -6.35
N LEU A 26 -4.72 -4.14 -6.04
CA LEU A 26 -4.70 -2.77 -6.56
C LEU A 26 -4.60 -2.72 -8.09
N ARG A 27 -3.92 -3.71 -8.71
CA ARG A 27 -3.79 -3.80 -10.18
C ARG A 27 -5.12 -3.87 -10.93
N GLU A 28 -6.22 -4.21 -10.26
CA GLU A 28 -7.55 -4.23 -10.89
C GLU A 28 -8.06 -2.85 -11.31
N LYS A 29 -7.62 -1.78 -10.62
CA LYS A 29 -8.07 -0.39 -10.86
C LYS A 29 -6.94 0.63 -10.95
N VAL A 30 -5.71 0.24 -10.65
CA VAL A 30 -4.52 1.08 -10.68
C VAL A 30 -3.47 0.42 -11.57
N ASP A 31 -3.02 1.13 -12.59
CA ASP A 31 -1.83 0.74 -13.33
C ASP A 31 -0.59 1.08 -12.50
N ILE A 32 0.03 0.07 -11.89
CA ILE A 32 1.19 0.25 -11.02
C ILE A 32 2.44 0.36 -11.88
N LEU A 33 3.05 1.54 -11.88
CA LEU A 33 4.22 1.88 -12.71
C LEU A 33 5.53 1.57 -11.99
N ASN A 34 5.62 1.90 -10.70
CA ASN A 34 6.81 1.64 -9.88
C ASN A 34 6.43 1.22 -8.46
N GLN A 35 7.34 0.51 -7.82
CA GLN A 35 7.28 0.14 -6.41
C GLN A 35 8.63 0.43 -5.75
N SER A 36 8.62 0.98 -4.55
CA SER A 36 9.84 1.16 -3.75
C SER A 36 10.40 -0.18 -3.26
N SER A 37 11.64 -0.18 -2.75
CA SER A 37 12.08 -1.26 -1.87
C SER A 37 11.17 -1.38 -0.65
N TYR A 38 11.17 -2.55 -0.02
CA TYR A 38 10.55 -2.75 1.28
C TYR A 38 11.43 -2.14 2.37
N TYR A 39 10.81 -1.47 3.34
CA TYR A 39 11.49 -0.87 4.46
C TYR A 39 10.84 -1.30 5.77
N GLU A 40 11.65 -1.82 6.69
CA GLU A 40 11.24 -2.03 8.07
C GLU A 40 11.36 -0.72 8.85
N THR A 41 10.29 -0.35 9.57
CA THR A 41 10.28 0.87 10.38
C THR A 41 9.68 0.61 11.75
N GLU A 42 10.22 1.27 12.77
CA GLU A 42 9.66 1.26 14.11
C GLU A 42 8.22 1.81 14.11
N PRO A 43 7.31 1.24 14.93
CA PRO A 43 5.99 1.79 15.12
C PRO A 43 6.05 3.16 15.82
N VAL A 44 5.24 4.10 15.34
CA VAL A 44 5.13 5.45 15.91
C VAL A 44 3.86 5.53 16.78
N GLY A 45 3.94 6.21 17.93
CA GLY A 45 2.82 6.41 18.85
C GLY A 45 2.63 5.27 19.84
N TYR A 46 2.32 4.05 19.36
CA TYR A 46 2.19 2.86 20.19
C TYR A 46 3.36 1.91 19.94
N LYS A 47 4.27 1.74 20.91
CA LYS A 47 5.56 1.06 20.69
C LYS A 47 5.58 -0.42 21.02
N ASP A 48 4.64 -0.92 21.81
CA ASP A 48 4.50 -2.35 22.13
C ASP A 48 3.75 -3.10 21.01
N GLN A 49 4.32 -3.07 19.81
CA GLN A 49 3.86 -3.81 18.65
C GLN A 49 5.04 -4.12 17.72
N ASP A 50 4.82 -5.06 16.80
CA ASP A 50 5.84 -5.43 15.82
C ASP A 50 6.16 -4.27 14.86
N TRP A 51 7.36 -4.34 14.27
CA TRP A 51 7.81 -3.40 13.26
C TRP A 51 6.95 -3.48 12.01
N PHE A 52 6.77 -2.34 11.36
CA PHE A 52 6.07 -2.26 10.08
C PHE A 52 7.01 -2.58 8.93
N LEU A 53 6.55 -3.41 8.01
CA LEU A 53 7.09 -3.46 6.66
C LEU A 53 6.30 -2.46 5.80
N ASN A 54 6.98 -1.54 5.13
CA ASN A 54 6.36 -0.48 4.32
C ASN A 54 6.88 -0.46 2.89
N ILE A 55 6.02 -0.07 1.96
CA ILE A 55 6.35 0.25 0.56
C ILE A 55 5.55 1.48 0.09
N VAL A 56 6.03 2.12 -0.97
CA VAL A 56 5.30 3.14 -1.73
C VAL A 56 5.10 2.65 -3.16
N LEU A 57 3.89 2.84 -3.67
CA LEU A 57 3.53 2.57 -5.06
C LEU A 57 3.34 3.88 -5.81
N GLU A 58 3.88 3.93 -7.02
CA GLU A 58 3.53 4.93 -8.03
C GLU A 58 2.61 4.27 -9.04
N GLY A 59 1.50 4.93 -9.38
CA GLY A 59 0.60 4.40 -10.38
C GLY A 59 -0.29 5.44 -11.02
N GLU A 60 -1.08 4.98 -11.98
CA GLU A 60 -2.10 5.76 -12.65
C GLU A 60 -3.48 5.09 -12.51
N THR A 61 -4.52 5.90 -12.32
CA THR A 61 -5.89 5.38 -12.24
C THR A 61 -6.88 6.29 -12.94
N GLY A 62 -7.98 5.71 -13.41
CA GLY A 62 -9.15 6.45 -13.89
C GLY A 62 -10.09 6.91 -12.76
N LEU A 63 -9.92 6.39 -11.55
CA LEU A 63 -10.78 6.71 -10.40
C LEU A 63 -10.56 8.14 -9.89
N GLY A 64 -11.64 8.77 -9.42
CA GLY A 64 -11.55 9.96 -8.59
C GLY A 64 -11.04 9.63 -7.17
N PRO A 65 -10.59 10.63 -6.37
CA PRO A 65 -10.01 10.40 -5.06
C PRO A 65 -10.90 9.60 -4.08
N GLU A 66 -12.20 9.92 -4.01
CA GLU A 66 -13.13 9.20 -3.12
C GLU A 66 -13.43 7.77 -3.59
N GLU A 67 -13.45 7.55 -4.91
CA GLU A 67 -13.64 6.22 -5.48
C GLU A 67 -12.43 5.34 -5.23
N LEU A 68 -11.22 5.91 -5.38
CA LEU A 68 -9.97 5.24 -5.04
C LEU A 68 -9.94 4.88 -3.55
N LEU A 69 -10.32 5.80 -2.67
CA LEU A 69 -10.40 5.51 -1.23
C LEU A 69 -11.34 4.34 -0.94
N ARG A 70 -12.56 4.37 -1.49
CA ARG A 70 -13.53 3.27 -1.32
C ARG A 70 -12.98 1.94 -1.85
N PHE A 71 -12.30 1.97 -2.99
CA PHE A 71 -11.68 0.78 -3.57
C PHE A 71 -10.59 0.20 -2.67
N THR A 72 -9.75 1.04 -2.04
CA THR A 72 -8.68 0.58 -1.13
C THR A 72 -9.15 0.06 0.23
N GLN A 73 -10.42 0.27 0.58
CA GLN A 73 -11.00 -0.10 1.88
C GLN A 73 -11.96 -1.30 1.81
N GLY A 74 -12.25 -1.82 0.61
CA GLY A 74 -13.10 -2.98 0.38
C GLY A 74 -12.31 -4.27 0.30
#